data_AF-A0A0D7ASA4-F1
#
_entry.id   AF-A0A0D7ASA4-F1
#
_cell.length_a   1.000
_cell.length_b   1.000
_cell.length_c   1.000
_cell.angle_alpha   90.00
_cell.angle_beta   90.00
_cell.angle_gamma   90.00
#
_symmetry.space_group_name_H-M   'P 1'
#
loop_
_entity.id
_entity.type
_entity.pdbx_description
1 polymer ?
#
loop_
_entity_poly.entity_id
_entity_poly.type
_entity_poly.pdbx_seq_one_letter_code
_entity_poly.pdbx_strand_id
1 'polypeptide(L)' 'PEYEVEAILGHEDVKYRGKTIRYYLVRWKGFDATADDYVSEAQLRNAPELKREYLD' A
#
# COMPACT_ATOMS: atom_id res chain seq x y z
N PRO A 1 5.13 2.68 15.20
CA PRO A 1 3.73 3.13 15.09
C PRO A 1 2.99 2.17 14.16
N GLU A 2 1.90 1.59 14.63
CA GLU A 2 0.99 0.79 13.81
C GLU A 2 -0.03 1.76 13.22
N TYR A 3 -0.05 1.88 11.90
CA TYR A 3 -0.98 2.76 11.19
C TYR A 3 -2.11 1.90 10.65
N GLU A 4 -3.35 2.26 10.96
CA GLU A 4 -4.53 1.53 10.50
C GLU A 4 -4.83 1.92 9.05
N VAL A 5 -4.50 1.01 8.13
CA VAL A 5 -4.83 1.16 6.71
C VAL A 5 -6.28 0.72 6.53
N GLU A 6 -7.06 1.52 5.80
CA GLU A 6 -8.46 1.24 5.49
C GLU A 6 -8.58 0.28 4.31
N ALA A 7 -7.92 0.59 3.20
CA ALA A 7 -7.99 -0.20 1.98
C ALA A 7 -6.77 0.05 1.08
N ILE A 8 -6.47 -0.91 0.20
CA ILE A 8 -5.54 -0.73 -0.91
C ILE A 8 -6.36 -0.31 -2.13
N LEU A 9 -6.10 0.89 -2.63
CA LEU A 9 -6.81 1.45 -3.78
C LEU A 9 -6.18 1.03 -5.12
N GLY A 10 -4.89 0.68 -5.11
CA GLY A 10 -4.17 0.31 -6.31
C GLY A 10 -2.72 -0.07 -6.04
N HIS A 11 -2.00 -0.40 -7.11
CA HIS A 11 -0.56 -0.58 -7.07
C HIS A 11 0.11 0.03 -8.29
N GLU A 12 1.35 0.43 -8.13
CA GLU A 12 2.24 0.82 -9.22
C GLU A 12 3.53 0.01 -9.19
N ASP A 13 4.04 -0.35 -10.36
CA ASP A 13 5.30 -1.06 -10.54
C ASP A 13 6.36 -0.10 -11.07
N VAL A 14 7.30 0.30 -10.21
CA VAL A 14 8.37 1.23 -10.56
C VAL A 14 9.64 0.46 -10.86
N LYS A 15 10.23 0.68 -12.04
CA LYS A 15 11.55 0.13 -12.37
C LYS A 15 12.66 1.03 -11.81
N TYR A 16 13.36 0.55 -10.80
CA TYR A 16 14.53 1.23 -10.23
C TYR A 16 15.77 0.34 -10.32
N ARG A 17 16.81 0.83 -11.00
CA ARG A 17 18.10 0.13 -11.19
C ARG A 17 17.95 -1.31 -11.71
N GLY A 18 17.04 -1.53 -12.67
CA GLY A 18 16.77 -2.85 -13.26
C GLY A 18 15.95 -3.80 -12.38
N LYS A 19 15.47 -3.35 -11.22
CA LYS A 19 14.54 -4.08 -10.37
C LYS A 19 13.15 -3.46 -10.44
N THR A 20 12.12 -4.29 -10.48
CA THR A 20 10.73 -3.82 -10.32
C THR A 20 10.43 -3.75 -8.84
N ILE A 21 10.04 -2.57 -8.36
CA ILE A 21 9.58 -2.33 -7.00
C ILE A 21 8.10 -2.01 -7.08
N ARG A 22 7.28 -2.81 -6.39
CA ARG A 22 5.84 -2.59 -6.31
C ARG A 22 5.50 -1.71 -5.11
N TYR A 23 4.80 -0.63 -5.38
CA TYR A 23 4.20 0.24 -4.38
C TYR A 23 2.70 0.06 -4.41
N TYR A 24 2.07 0.15 -3.25
CA TYR A 24 0.63 0.03 -3.09
C TYR A 24 0.09 1.37 -2.62
N LEU A 25 -0.92 1.87 -3.31
CA LEU A 25 -1.65 3.05 -2.88
C LEU A 25 -2.57 2.64 -1.75
N VAL A 26 -2.29 3.14 -0.55
CA VAL A 26 -3.10 2.85 0.64
C VAL A 26 -3.92 4.06 1.03
N ARG A 27 -5.18 3.81 1.40
CA ARG A 27 -6.02 4.78 2.09
C ARG A 27 -5.88 4.56 3.59
N TRP A 28 -5.57 5.62 4.32
CA TRP A 28 -5.49 5.56 5.78
C TRP A 28 -6.86 5.74 6.39
N LYS A 29 -7.19 4.94 7.41
CA LYS A 29 -8.48 5.03 8.05
C LYS A 29 -8.64 6.35 8.78
N GLY A 30 -9.76 7.02 8.54
CA GLY A 30 -10.06 8.31 9.14
C GLY A 30 -9.33 9.50 8.51
N PHE A 31 -8.65 9.30 7.38
CA PHE A 31 -8.12 10.36 6.56
C PHE A 31 -8.79 10.39 5.18
N ASP A 32 -8.90 11.58 4.60
CA ASP A 32 -9.42 11.77 3.26
C ASP A 32 -8.43 11.32 2.17
N ALA A 33 -8.89 11.29 0.92
CA ALA A 33 -8.10 10.97 -0.27
C ALA A 33 -6.80 11.77 -0.44
N THR A 34 -6.68 12.90 0.24
CA THR A 34 -5.47 13.72 0.24
C THR A 34 -4.33 13.11 1.06
N ALA A 35 -4.64 12.16 1.93
CA ALA A 35 -3.64 11.45 2.73
C ALA A 35 -3.21 10.12 2.11
N ASP A 36 -3.82 9.71 0.98
CA ASP A 36 -3.44 8.47 0.31
C ASP A 36 -1.94 8.51 -0.04
N ASP A 37 -1.23 7.44 0.30
CA ASP A 37 0.22 7.39 0.13
C ASP A 37 0.65 6.05 -0.52
N TYR A 38 1.78 6.09 -1.23
CA TYR A 38 2.33 4.92 -1.89
C TYR A 38 3.33 4.23 -0.97
N VAL A 39 2.89 3.13 -0.36
CA VAL A 39 3.74 2.35 0.55
C VAL A 39 4.36 1.16 -0.15
N SER A 40 5.60 0.88 0.20
CA SER A 40 6.29 -0.31 -0.32
C SER A 40 5.68 -1.59 0.25
N GLU A 41 5.85 -2.70 -0.47
CA GLU A 41 5.43 -4.02 -0.01
C GLU A 41 5.95 -4.36 1.41
N ALA A 42 7.14 -3.88 1.76
CA ALA A 42 7.76 -4.06 3.06
C ALA A 42 7.01 -3.33 4.19
N GLN A 43 6.55 -2.10 3.95
CA GLN A 43 5.73 -1.35 4.92
C GLN A 43 4.35 -1.97 5.08
N LEU A 44 3.81 -2.51 3.99
CA LEU A 44 2.51 -3.18 3.98
C LEU A 44 2.57 -4.59 4.63
N ARG A 45 3.74 -5.08 5.09
CA ARG A 45 3.85 -6.32 5.88
C ARG A 45 3.07 -6.26 7.19
N ASN A 46 2.81 -5.07 7.72
CA ASN A 46 2.03 -4.87 8.93
C ASN A 46 0.52 -5.05 8.70
N ALA A 47 0.04 -5.13 7.45
CA ALA A 47 -1.37 -5.32 7.11
C ALA A 47 -1.53 -6.44 6.06
N PRO A 48 -1.27 -7.71 6.45
CA PRO A 48 -1.35 -8.85 5.52
C PRO A 48 -2.78 -9.13 5.04
N GLU A 49 -3.80 -8.80 5.84
CA GLU A 49 -5.21 -8.98 5.52
C GLU A 49 -5.66 -8.13 4.32
N LEU A 50 -5.25 -6.86 4.28
CA LEU A 50 -5.59 -5.94 3.18
C LEU A 50 -4.95 -6.36 1.86
N LYS A 51 -3.71 -6.84 1.90
CA LYS A 51 -3.08 -7.43 0.71
C LYS A 51 -3.86 -8.61 0.19
N ARG A 52 -4.34 -9.47 1.08
CA ARG A 52 -5.09 -10.65 0.70
C ARG A 52 -6.40 -10.25 0.03
N GLU A 53 -7.13 -9.29 0.59
CA GLU A 53 -8.36 -8.77 0.00
C GLU A 53 -8.13 -8.10 -1.36
N TYR A 54 -7.00 -7.41 -1.55
CA TYR A 54 -6.66 -6.80 -2.84
C TYR A 54 -6.20 -7.79 -3.91
N LEU A 55 -5.64 -8.93 -3.51
CA LEU A 55 -5.11 -9.96 -4.43
C LEU A 55 -6.07 -11.12 -4.69
N ASP A 56 -7.20 -11.19 -3.97
CA ASP A 56 -8.33 -12.09 -4.22
C ASP A 56 -9.16 -11.58 -5.42
#